data_AF-A0A379K5Q4-F1
#
_entry.id   AF-A0A379K5Q4-F1
#
_cell.length_a   1.000
_cell.length_b   1.000
_cell.length_c   1.000
_cell.angle_alpha   90.00
_cell.angle_beta   90.00
_cell.angle_gamma   90.00
#
_symmetry.space_group_name_H-M   'P 1'
#
loop_
_entity.id
_entity.type
_entity.pdbx_description
1 polymer ?
#
loop_
_entity_poly.entity_id
_entity_poly.type
_entity_poly.pdbx_seq_one_letter_code
_entity_poly.pdbx_strand_id
1 'polypeptide(L)' 'MTELSRWRAKRDKDGRVIPRCWQSEEGYTVSEARIPEARYAITRPGGKAPFAYTPDSGEIRALVEADMKPRAMA' A
#
# COMPACT_ATOMS: atom_id res chain seq x y z
N MET A 1 2.20 -17.83 0.98
CA MET A 1 2.62 -16.71 0.08
C MET A 1 1.89 -15.47 0.55
N THR A 2 2.60 -14.39 0.88
CA THR A 2 2.03 -13.12 1.35
C THR A 2 1.36 -12.36 0.20
N GLU A 3 0.28 -11.63 0.45
CA GLU A 3 -0.49 -10.91 -0.57
C GLU A 3 0.36 -9.89 -1.37
N LEU A 4 1.34 -9.27 -0.70
CA LEU A 4 2.28 -8.32 -1.31
C LEU A 4 3.19 -8.94 -2.39
N SER A 5 3.27 -10.27 -2.48
CA SER A 5 4.05 -10.95 -3.53
C SER A 5 3.45 -10.75 -4.93
N ARG A 6 2.19 -10.30 -5.03
CA ARG A 6 1.54 -9.95 -6.32
C ARG A 6 1.80 -8.51 -6.76
N TRP A 7 2.30 -7.67 -5.86
CA TRP A 7 2.49 -6.25 -6.10
C TRP A 7 3.90 -5.99 -6.62
N ARG A 8 4.05 -5.01 -7.52
CA ARG A 8 5.38 -4.65 -8.03
C ARG A 8 6.20 -3.92 -6.98
N ALA A 9 7.50 -4.18 -6.94
CA ALA A 9 8.42 -3.40 -6.10
C ALA A 9 8.40 -1.94 -6.55
N LYS A 10 8.19 -1.01 -5.62
CA LYS A 10 8.20 0.43 -5.92
C LYS A 10 9.64 0.85 -6.23
N ARG A 11 9.80 1.74 -7.20
CA ARG A 11 11.10 2.29 -7.60
C ARG A 11 11.17 3.79 -7.31
N ASP A 12 12.36 4.28 -6.98
CA ASP A 12 12.64 5.70 -6.86
C ASP A 12 12.80 6.37 -8.24
N LYS A 13 13.16 7.66 -8.25
CA LYS A 13 13.34 8.44 -9.48
C LYS A 13 14.49 7.94 -10.34
N ASP A 14 15.48 7.30 -9.73
CA ASP A 14 16.65 6.71 -10.38
C ASP A 14 16.39 5.27 -10.83
N GLY A 15 15.15 4.77 -10.67
CA GLY A 15 14.74 3.43 -11.05
C GLY A 15 15.17 2.33 -10.08
N ARG A 16 15.72 2.69 -8.90
CA ARG A 16 16.17 1.73 -7.89
C ARG A 16 14.99 1.27 -7.05
N VAL A 17 14.97 -0.01 -6.69
CA VAL A 17 13.93 -0.57 -5.81
C VAL A 17 14.01 0.07 -4.44
N ILE A 18 12.88 0.59 -3.97
CA ILE A 18 12.71 1.08 -2.60
C ILE A 18 12.42 -0.14 -1.73
N PRO A 19 13.26 -0.46 -0.72
CA PRO A 19 13.06 -1.61 0.15
C PRO A 19 11.71 -1.53 0.87
N ARG A 20 11.03 -2.67 0.95
CA ARG A 20 9.74 -2.84 1.65
C ARG A 20 8.68 -1.82 1.22
N CYS A 21 8.72 -1.43 -0.05
CA CYS A 21 7.72 -0.58 -0.67
C CYS A 21 7.22 -1.26 -1.94
N TRP A 22 5.91 -1.34 -2.07
CA TRP A 22 5.23 -2.01 -3.18
C TRP A 22 4.20 -1.07 -3.78
N GLN A 23 3.84 -1.34 -5.03
CA GLN A 23 2.80 -0.61 -5.74
C GLN A 23 1.83 -1.58 -6.41
N SER A 24 0.53 -1.29 -6.31
CA SER A 24 -0.50 -2.03 -7.05
C SER A 24 -0.54 -1.57 -8.51
N GLU A 25 -1.27 -2.29 -9.35
CA GLU A 25 -1.49 -1.92 -10.76
C GLU A 25 -2.30 -0.61 -10.88
N GLU A 26 -3.22 -0.41 -9.95
CA GLU A 26 -4.08 0.77 -9.80
C GLU A 26 -3.34 1.97 -9.17
N GLY A 27 -2.07 1.79 -8.80
CA GLY A 27 -1.18 2.88 -8.37
C GLY A 27 -1.09 3.10 -6.86
N TYR A 28 -1.79 2.32 -6.03
CA TYR A 28 -1.68 2.39 -4.58
C TYR A 28 -0.26 2.04 -4.14
N THR A 29 0.26 2.77 -3.16
CA THR A 29 1.57 2.46 -2.56
C THR A 29 1.36 1.82 -1.20
N VAL A 30 2.09 0.74 -0.93
CA VAL A 30 2.23 0.15 0.41
C VAL A 30 3.68 0.29 0.83
N SER A 31 3.92 0.76 2.06
CA SER A 31 5.25 0.77 2.68
C SER A 31 5.19 0.14 4.06
N GLU A 32 6.13 -0.77 4.35
CA GLU A 32 6.26 -1.35 5.68
C GLU A 32 7.21 -0.51 6.54
N ALA A 33 6.68 0.09 7.61
CA ALA A 33 7.46 0.73 8.66
C ALA A 33 7.57 -0.20 9.87
N ARG A 34 8.74 -0.28 10.51
CA ARG A 34 8.99 -1.18 11.66
C ARG A 34 9.37 -0.43 12.93
N ILE A 35 8.68 0.67 13.24
CA ILE A 35 8.98 1.49 14.41
C ILE A 35 7.66 2.03 14.99
N PRO A 36 7.26 1.72 16.23
CA PRO A 36 7.84 0.73 17.16
C PRO A 36 7.53 -0.73 16.78
N GLU A 37 6.46 -0.97 16.02
CA GLU A 37 6.04 -2.30 15.54
C GLU A 37 5.89 -2.29 14.02
N ALA A 38 5.91 -3.46 13.38
CA ALA A 38 5.71 -3.58 11.93
C ALA A 38 4.27 -3.18 11.57
N ARG A 39 4.13 -2.16 10.72
CA ARG A 39 2.86 -1.72 10.12
C ARG A 39 3.04 -1.42 8.65
N TYR A 40 2.04 -1.81 7.87
CA TYR A 40 1.88 -1.46 6.48
C TYR A 40 1.08 -0.17 6.38
N ALA A 41 1.70 0.87 5.85
CA ALA A 41 1.05 2.13 5.54
C ALA A 41 0.59 2.11 4.07
N ILE A 42 -0.69 2.42 3.84
CA ILE A 42 -1.32 2.33 2.52
C ILE A 42 -1.66 3.75 2.04
N THR A 43 -1.13 4.13 0.89
CA THR A 43 -1.26 5.48 0.30
C THR A 43 -1.98 5.39 -1.04
N ARG A 44 -2.97 6.27 -1.25
CA ARG A 44 -3.72 6.37 -2.50
C ARG A 44 -2.82 6.77 -3.69
N PRO A 45 -3.21 6.45 -4.94
CA PRO A 45 -2.53 6.95 -6.13
C PRO A 45 -2.43 8.49 -6.09
N GLY A 46 -1.22 9.04 -6.26
CA GLY A 46 -0.95 10.48 -6.17
C GLY A 46 -1.06 11.09 -4.76
N GLY A 47 -1.44 10.31 -3.75
CA GLY A 47 -1.53 10.74 -2.36
C GLY A 47 -0.15 11.01 -1.74
N LYS A 48 -0.09 11.96 -0.81
CA LYS A 48 1.13 12.30 -0.04
C LYS A 48 1.17 11.68 1.35
N ALA A 49 0.03 11.19 1.85
CA ALA A 49 -0.10 10.62 3.18
C ALA A 49 -0.89 9.30 3.12
N PRO A 50 -0.57 8.32 3.98
CA PRO A 50 -1.34 7.09 4.08
C PRO A 50 -2.78 7.37 4.53
N PHE A 51 -3.74 6.66 3.94
CA PHE A 51 -5.13 6.71 4.39
C PHE A 51 -5.46 5.60 5.39
N ALA A 52 -4.66 4.53 5.41
CA ALA A 52 -4.85 3.38 6.29
C ALA A 52 -3.50 2.81 6.76
N TYR A 53 -3.54 2.13 7.90
CA TYR A 53 -2.43 1.39 8.48
C TYR A 53 -2.94 0.03 8.97
N THR A 54 -2.21 -1.06 8.73
CA THR A 54 -2.52 -2.38 9.29
C THR A 54 -1.23 -3.12 9.67
N PRO A 55 -1.19 -3.90 10.77
CA PRO A 55 -0.09 -4.82 11.05
C PRO A 55 -0.14 -6.10 10.20
N ASP A 56 -1.29 -6.42 9.58
CA ASP A 56 -1.46 -7.63 8.79
C ASP A 56 -1.37 -7.37 7.29
N SER A 57 -0.44 -8.06 6.63
CA SER A 57 -0.31 -7.99 5.17
C SER A 57 -1.52 -8.57 4.42
N GLY A 58 -2.30 -9.46 5.05
CA GLY A 58 -3.51 -10.05 4.47
C GLY A 58 -4.71 -9.10 4.41
N GLU A 59 -4.70 -8.00 5.17
CA GLU A 59 -5.79 -7.02 5.14
C GLU A 59 -5.61 -5.93 4.07
N ILE A 60 -4.40 -5.79 3.53
CA ILE A 60 -4.03 -4.70 2.62
C ILE A 60 -4.96 -4.63 1.42
N ARG A 61 -5.24 -5.77 0.78
CA ARG A 61 -6.11 -5.80 -0.39
C ARG A 61 -7.54 -5.41 -0.06
N ALA A 62 -8.09 -5.93 1.04
CA ALA A 62 -9.44 -5.59 1.48
C ALA A 62 -9.58 -4.08 1.75
N LEU A 63 -8.56 -3.46 2.36
CA LEU A 63 -8.52 -2.01 2.59
C LEU A 63 -8.46 -1.20 1.29
N VAL A 64 -7.68 -1.67 0.32
CA VAL A 64 -7.59 -1.03 -1.01
C VAL A 64 -8.89 -1.18 -1.80
N GLU A 65 -9.48 -2.38 -1.83
CA GLU A 65 -10.76 -2.65 -2.48
C GLU A 65 -11.91 -1.87 -1.83
N ALA A 66 -11.87 -1.66 -0.51
CA ALA A 66 -12.83 -0.80 0.19
C ALA A 66 -12.68 0.68 -0.18
N ASP A 67 -11.44 1.17 -0.36
CA ASP A 67 -11.16 2.55 -0.76
C ASP A 67 -11.54 2.84 -2.22
N MET A 68 -11.38 1.86 -3.10
CA MET A 68 -11.74 1.98 -4.52
C MET A 68 -13.25 2.06 -4.76
N LYS A 69 -14.07 1.51 -3.84
CA LYS A 69 -15.51 1.57 -3.99
C LYS A 69 -15.96 3.04 -3.94
N PRO A 70 -16.70 3.53 -4.94
CA PRO A 70 -17.25 4.87 -4.87
C PRO A 70 -18.10 4.95 -3.61
N ARG A 71 -17.80 5.93 -2.76
CA ARG A 71 -18.65 6.25 -1.62
C ARG A 71 -19.98 6.68 -2.21
N ALA A 72 -20.96 5.77 -2.22
CA ALA A 72 -22.31 6.07 -2.66
C ALA A 72 -22.74 7.33 -1.90
N MET A 73 -22.93 8.42 -2.64
CA MET A 73 -23.46 9.64 -2.04
C MET A 73 -24.89 9.32 -1.63
N ALA A 74 -25.14 9.38 -0.32
CA ALA A 74 -26.47 9.41 0.27
C ALA A 74 -27.13 10.76 0.01
#